data_AF-A0A4Y7S446-F1
#
_entry.id   AF-A0A4Y7S446-F1
#
_cell.length_a   1.000
_cell.length_b   1.000
_cell.length_c   1.000
_cell.angle_alpha   90.00
_cell.angle_beta   90.00
_cell.angle_gamma   90.00
#
_symmetry.space_group_name_H-M   'P 1'
#
loop_
_entity.id
_entity.type
_entity.pdbx_description
1 polymer ?
#
loop_
_entity_poly.entity_id
_entity_poly.type
_entity_poly.pdbx_seq_one_letter_code
_entity_poly.pdbx_strand_id
1 'polypeptide(L)'
;MSPGDLIVRLREKWQAFNQTQKVISVLIVAGVVGCLFYFGRVMMQPPFAPLFTGLEPKEAGLIVEKLKTMKIPYQIADQGKTIKVPERQVYETRNQLASSGALSDSGLGFELFDQSKFGQTDFEQQVGYQRALQEELRRTVVQLDGVEQARVHLVLPPKSVFISDQGTPSASVALKLKPGARLSPEQIQGVCDLFVGSVEGLKPENVHVIDTEGNVLSDNFKSSDSKAVAARTTLDQKTAQREYEKELEKRVQQMLSQIIGQSNAVVMVTADLDFGQKQTVSTIASNPDNVKISEQNINESGTGGGGGGAVGTDSNITTTPFAQGTGSSSYTKEENTINYQVSTLQETVENAPGSVRRLSASVVVNEADIPLDVQKIRDVVGSAIGYDQNRGDQINVTSMAFDDSYQKKIEAEMAQYDAAAKAKEKERLYLYGLSGLAVLVVLAAIILWRRRSAQRDEEELVEELIPVKAIELDQEEKAKDDKKEQIRALSKEKPDEIAEILKVWIRH
;
A
#
# COMPACT_ATOMS: atom_id res chain seq x y z
N MET A 1 -59.39 -29.35 30.24
CA MET A 1 -59.43 -28.88 31.65
C MET A 1 -59.80 -27.40 31.65
N SER A 2 -60.95 -27.07 32.25
CA SER A 2 -61.38 -25.68 32.34
C SER A 2 -60.47 -24.90 33.31
N PRO A 3 -60.25 -23.59 33.13
CA PRO A 3 -59.53 -22.77 34.11
C PRO A 3 -60.16 -22.84 35.52
N GLY A 4 -61.47 -23.13 35.60
CA GLY A 4 -62.20 -23.31 36.85
C GLY A 4 -61.78 -24.56 37.63
N ASP A 5 -61.60 -25.70 36.98
CA ASP A 5 -61.19 -26.97 37.64
C ASP A 5 -59.80 -26.90 38.27
N LEU A 6 -58.89 -26.17 37.62
CA LEU A 6 -57.54 -25.94 38.14
C LEU A 6 -57.58 -25.15 39.46
N ILE A 7 -58.42 -24.12 39.54
CA ILE A 7 -58.56 -23.27 40.74
C ILE A 7 -59.20 -24.07 41.89
N VAL A 8 -60.17 -24.94 41.61
CA VAL A 8 -60.83 -25.78 42.62
C VAL A 8 -59.87 -26.84 43.17
N ARG A 9 -59.12 -27.56 42.31
CA ARG A 9 -58.09 -28.53 42.73
C ARG A 9 -56.93 -27.89 43.50
N LEU A 10 -56.55 -26.66 43.15
CA LEU A 10 -55.57 -25.86 43.90
C LEU A 10 -56.09 -25.48 45.30
N ARG A 11 -57.38 -25.16 45.43
CA ARG A 11 -58.02 -24.78 46.70
C ARG A 11 -58.16 -25.97 47.66
N GLU A 12 -58.53 -27.14 47.16
CA GLU A 12 -58.61 -28.37 47.97
C GLU A 12 -57.23 -28.79 48.48
N LYS A 13 -56.22 -28.82 47.60
CA LYS A 13 -54.83 -29.10 48.00
C LYS A 13 -54.28 -28.05 48.97
N TRP A 14 -54.68 -26.79 48.83
CA TRP A 14 -54.31 -25.71 49.75
C TRP A 14 -54.90 -25.89 51.15
N GLN A 15 -56.14 -26.38 51.28
CA GLN A 15 -56.74 -26.62 52.60
C GLN A 15 -56.14 -27.84 53.32
N ALA A 16 -55.67 -28.85 52.59
CA ALA A 16 -55.01 -30.04 53.13
C ALA A 16 -53.60 -29.81 53.72
N PHE A 17 -52.97 -28.65 53.46
CA PHE A 17 -51.62 -28.32 53.95
C PHE A 17 -51.61 -27.73 55.37
N ASN A 18 -50.66 -28.18 56.20
CA ASN A 18 -50.40 -27.66 57.54
C ASN A 18 -49.92 -26.18 57.48
N GLN A 19 -50.12 -25.40 58.54
CA GLN A 19 -49.89 -23.93 58.56
C GLN A 19 -48.45 -23.56 58.13
N THR A 20 -47.46 -24.38 58.49
CA THR A 20 -46.05 -24.22 58.10
C THR A 20 -45.82 -24.49 56.60
N GLN A 21 -46.54 -25.44 56.00
CA GLN A 21 -46.43 -25.77 54.57
C GLN A 21 -47.05 -24.70 53.68
N LYS A 22 -48.11 -24.02 54.16
CA LYS A 22 -48.69 -22.85 53.49
C LYS A 22 -47.70 -21.70 53.38
N VAL A 23 -47.01 -21.35 54.48
CA VAL A 23 -46.01 -20.27 54.49
C VAL A 23 -44.83 -20.58 53.56
N ILE A 24 -44.35 -21.82 53.54
CA ILE A 24 -43.25 -22.25 52.65
C ILE A 24 -43.67 -22.14 51.17
N SER A 25 -44.90 -22.57 50.82
CA SER A 25 -45.39 -22.47 49.44
C SER A 25 -45.52 -21.02 48.94
N VAL A 26 -45.98 -20.09 49.79
CA VAL A 26 -46.02 -18.64 49.45
C VAL A 26 -44.62 -18.08 49.25
N LEU A 27 -43.66 -18.44 50.10
CA LEU A 27 -42.26 -17.99 49.96
C LEU A 27 -41.61 -18.53 48.69
N ILE A 28 -41.87 -19.79 48.31
CA ILE A 28 -41.35 -20.37 47.07
C ILE A 28 -41.95 -19.66 45.86
N VAL A 29 -43.26 -19.44 45.83
CA VAL A 29 -43.92 -18.73 44.73
C VAL A 29 -43.42 -17.29 44.63
N ALA A 30 -43.28 -16.59 45.75
CA ALA A 30 -42.71 -15.24 45.78
C ALA A 30 -41.25 -15.22 45.29
N GLY A 31 -40.44 -16.21 45.67
CA GLY A 31 -39.06 -16.36 45.21
C GLY A 31 -38.95 -16.65 43.71
N VAL A 32 -39.84 -17.49 43.18
CA VAL A 32 -39.91 -17.82 41.74
C VAL A 32 -40.37 -16.59 40.94
N VAL A 33 -41.37 -15.86 41.41
CA VAL A 33 -41.83 -14.61 40.76
C VAL A 33 -40.75 -13.54 40.83
N GLY A 34 -40.05 -13.41 41.96
CA GLY A 34 -38.90 -12.50 42.12
C GLY A 34 -37.75 -12.85 41.17
N CYS A 35 -37.41 -14.14 41.03
CA CYS A 35 -36.42 -14.60 40.07
C CYS A 35 -36.85 -14.35 38.63
N LEU A 36 -38.10 -14.65 38.26
CA LEU A 36 -38.62 -14.39 36.92
C LEU A 36 -38.62 -12.90 36.58
N PHE A 37 -38.94 -12.03 37.55
CA PHE A 37 -38.88 -10.59 37.37
C PHE A 37 -37.45 -10.09 37.21
N TYR A 38 -36.52 -10.60 38.04
CA TYR A 38 -35.09 -10.29 37.93
C TYR A 38 -34.50 -10.75 36.58
N PHE A 39 -34.75 -12.00 36.18
CA PHE A 39 -34.32 -12.54 34.90
C PHE A 39 -34.96 -11.83 33.72
N GLY A 40 -36.26 -11.52 33.78
CA GLY A 40 -36.94 -10.74 32.74
C GLY A 40 -36.31 -9.36 32.55
N ARG A 41 -35.90 -8.70 33.65
CA ARG A 41 -35.23 -7.41 33.58
C ARG A 41 -33.82 -7.48 33.00
N VAL A 42 -33.08 -8.55 33.31
CA VAL A 42 -31.73 -8.80 32.76
C VAL A 42 -31.81 -9.18 31.27
N MET A 43 -32.80 -9.96 30.87
CA MET A 43 -33.00 -10.40 29.49
C MET A 43 -33.50 -9.28 28.57
N MET A 44 -34.17 -8.24 29.10
CA MET A 44 -34.70 -7.11 28.34
C MET A 44 -33.71 -5.94 28.14
N GLN A 45 -32.45 -6.04 28.55
CA GLN A 45 -31.48 -4.99 28.25
C GLN A 45 -31.10 -5.02 26.76
N PRO A 46 -31.25 -3.92 26.01
CA PRO A 46 -30.88 -3.89 24.60
C PRO A 46 -29.37 -4.13 24.46
N PRO A 47 -28.93 -4.98 23.52
CA PRO A 47 -27.51 -5.22 23.30
C PRO A 47 -26.83 -3.92 22.86
N PHE A 48 -25.77 -3.54 23.57
CA PHE A 48 -24.91 -2.42 23.23
C PHE A 48 -23.74 -2.94 22.40
N ALA A 49 -23.53 -2.36 21.23
CA ALA A 49 -22.41 -2.67 20.36
C ALA A 49 -21.44 -1.48 20.30
N PRO A 50 -20.13 -1.73 20.10
CA PRO A 50 -19.14 -0.66 20.01
C PRO A 50 -19.39 0.19 18.77
N LEU A 51 -19.67 1.48 18.99
CA LEU A 51 -19.78 2.47 17.93
C LEU A 51 -18.40 2.80 17.37
N PHE A 52 -17.46 3.15 18.25
CA PHE A 52 -16.05 3.39 17.95
C PHE A 52 -15.17 2.85 19.09
N THR A 53 -13.97 2.41 18.73
CA THR A 53 -12.96 1.85 19.65
C THR A 53 -11.62 2.52 19.39
N GLY A 54 -10.82 2.72 20.44
CA GLY A 54 -9.49 3.32 20.31
C GLY A 54 -9.51 4.84 20.11
N LEU A 55 -10.58 5.52 20.54
CA LEU A 55 -10.71 6.97 20.44
C LEU A 55 -9.74 7.70 21.37
N GLU A 56 -9.25 8.86 20.94
CA GLU A 56 -8.59 9.79 21.84
C GLU A 56 -9.61 10.44 22.80
N PRO A 57 -9.22 10.81 24.04
CA PRO A 57 -10.13 11.42 25.01
C PRO A 57 -10.85 12.69 24.49
N LYS A 58 -10.19 13.46 23.62
CA LYS A 58 -10.73 14.69 23.01
C LYS A 58 -11.84 14.37 21.98
N GLU A 59 -11.62 13.36 21.13
CA GLU A 59 -12.59 12.88 20.14
C GLU A 59 -13.81 12.25 20.83
N ALA A 60 -13.57 11.45 21.86
CA ALA A 60 -14.63 10.83 22.65
C ALA A 60 -15.56 11.89 23.28
N GLY A 61 -15.01 13.02 23.72
CA GLY A 61 -15.79 14.15 24.24
C GLY A 61 -16.75 14.76 23.22
N LEU A 62 -16.27 15.04 22.00
CA LEU A 62 -17.06 15.60 20.90
C LEU A 62 -18.17 14.64 20.44
N ILE A 63 -17.84 13.34 20.31
CA ILE A 63 -18.82 12.31 19.94
C ILE A 63 -19.90 12.18 21.01
N VAL A 64 -19.54 12.19 22.30
CA VAL A 64 -20.51 12.15 23.40
C VAL A 64 -21.43 13.37 23.41
N GLU A 65 -20.91 14.56 23.14
CA GLU A 65 -21.72 15.78 23.06
C GLU A 65 -22.77 15.69 21.94
N LYS A 66 -22.37 15.22 20.75
CA LYS A 66 -23.30 15.01 19.63
C LYS A 66 -24.32 13.92 19.91
N LEU A 67 -23.91 12.80 20.51
CA LEU A 67 -24.83 11.73 20.94
C LEU A 67 -25.87 12.23 21.95
N LYS A 68 -25.49 13.14 22.86
CA LYS A 68 -26.42 13.81 23.78
C LYS A 68 -27.41 14.71 23.03
N THR A 69 -26.95 15.52 22.08
CA THR A 69 -27.83 16.36 21.26
C THR A 69 -28.85 15.53 20.48
N MET A 70 -28.43 14.39 19.95
CA MET A 70 -29.25 13.45 19.19
C MET A 70 -30.13 12.55 20.07
N LYS A 71 -30.01 12.66 21.40
CA LYS A 71 -30.74 11.86 22.39
C LYS A 71 -30.57 10.34 22.23
N ILE A 72 -29.40 9.91 21.78
CA ILE A 72 -29.06 8.49 21.62
C ILE A 72 -28.44 7.98 22.93
N PRO A 73 -28.94 6.89 23.52
CA PRO A 73 -28.34 6.32 24.72
C PRO A 73 -26.95 5.77 24.41
N TYR A 74 -25.97 6.09 25.24
CA TYR A 74 -24.58 5.68 25.04
C TYR A 74 -23.95 5.15 26.33
N GLN A 75 -22.95 4.30 26.20
CA GLN A 75 -22.12 3.82 27.31
C GLN A 75 -20.64 4.01 26.97
N ILE A 76 -19.86 4.42 27.98
CA ILE A 76 -18.42 4.60 27.84
C ILE A 76 -17.73 3.37 28.44
N ALA A 77 -16.85 2.74 27.67
CA ALA A 77 -16.02 1.60 28.07
C ALA A 77 -14.54 1.94 27.86
N ASP A 78 -13.65 1.06 28.35
CA ASP A 78 -12.19 1.15 28.14
C ASP A 78 -11.58 2.52 28.51
N GLN A 79 -11.94 3.02 29.70
CA GLN A 79 -11.45 4.30 30.25
C GLN A 79 -11.70 5.51 29.33
N GLY A 80 -12.78 5.52 28.56
CA GLY A 80 -13.10 6.64 27.66
C GLY A 80 -12.74 6.43 26.21
N LYS A 81 -12.07 5.31 25.88
CA LYS A 81 -11.60 5.02 24.51
C LYS A 81 -12.63 4.30 23.64
N THR A 82 -13.69 3.78 24.25
CA THR A 82 -14.74 3.04 23.55
C THR A 82 -16.11 3.61 23.89
N ILE A 83 -16.88 3.95 22.86
CA ILE A 83 -18.27 4.41 22.99
C ILE A 83 -19.17 3.31 22.42
N LYS A 84 -20.15 2.86 23.20
CA LYS A 84 -21.14 1.85 22.80
C LYS A 84 -22.53 2.47 22.67
N VAL A 85 -23.29 2.04 21.67
CA VAL A 85 -24.69 2.45 21.43
C VAL A 85 -25.55 1.20 21.17
N PRO A 86 -26.89 1.28 21.23
CA PRO A 86 -27.75 0.14 20.90
C PRO A 86 -27.42 -0.44 19.52
N GLU A 87 -27.29 -1.77 19.43
CA GLU A 87 -26.85 -2.49 18.24
C GLU A 87 -27.65 -2.11 16.97
N ARG A 88 -28.95 -1.87 17.13
CA ARG A 88 -29.86 -1.47 16.04
C ARG A 88 -29.54 -0.10 15.44
N GLN A 89 -28.89 0.78 16.19
CA GLN A 89 -28.64 2.18 15.80
C GLN A 89 -27.17 2.43 15.44
N VAL A 90 -26.28 1.44 15.54
CA VAL A 90 -24.84 1.63 15.31
C VAL A 90 -24.56 2.24 13.94
N TYR A 91 -25.08 1.64 12.87
CA TYR A 91 -24.80 2.09 11.50
C TYR A 91 -25.42 3.45 11.19
N GLU A 92 -26.66 3.69 11.64
CA GLU A 92 -27.34 4.97 11.47
C GLU A 92 -26.60 6.09 12.22
N THR A 93 -26.19 5.82 13.46
CA THR A 93 -25.45 6.76 14.31
C THR A 93 -24.08 7.06 13.73
N ARG A 94 -23.36 6.06 13.20
CA ARG A 94 -22.08 6.28 12.49
C ARG A 94 -22.26 7.21 11.30
N ASN A 95 -23.30 6.99 10.50
CA ASN A 95 -23.56 7.82 9.33
C ASN A 95 -23.93 9.26 9.72
N GLN A 96 -24.78 9.43 10.74
CA GLN A 96 -25.15 10.75 11.26
C GLN A 96 -23.94 11.50 11.85
N LEU A 97 -23.08 10.83 12.62
CA LEU A 97 -21.86 11.42 13.15
C LEU A 97 -20.87 11.80 12.04
N ALA A 98 -20.72 10.96 11.02
CA ALA A 98 -19.92 11.25 9.83
C ALA A 98 -20.43 12.50 9.10
N SER A 99 -21.75 12.59 8.88
CA SER A 99 -22.38 13.76 8.23
C SER A 99 -22.25 15.04 9.04
N SER A 100 -22.09 14.93 10.36
CA SER A 100 -21.94 16.08 11.28
C SER A 100 -20.51 16.60 11.40
N GLY A 101 -19.53 15.98 10.74
CA GLY A 101 -18.11 16.33 10.87
C GLY A 101 -17.47 15.95 12.22
N ALA A 102 -18.17 15.18 13.06
CA ALA A 102 -17.70 14.81 14.40
C ALA A 102 -16.58 13.75 14.39
N LEU A 103 -16.34 13.12 13.24
CA LEU A 103 -15.36 12.04 13.06
C LEU A 103 -14.07 12.48 12.38
N SER A 104 -14.00 13.71 11.90
CA SER A 104 -12.84 14.24 11.20
C SER A 104 -11.94 14.99 12.19
N ASP A 105 -10.76 14.43 12.47
CA ASP A 105 -9.60 15.10 13.09
C ASP A 105 -9.01 16.23 12.20
N SER A 106 -9.78 16.72 11.24
CA SER A 106 -9.41 17.87 10.43
C SER A 106 -9.58 19.12 11.29
N GLY A 107 -8.48 19.79 11.64
CA GLY A 107 -8.50 21.09 12.29
C GLY A 107 -9.39 22.08 11.54
N LEU A 108 -9.86 23.13 12.21
CA LEU A 108 -10.68 24.17 11.58
C LEU A 108 -9.81 24.95 10.57
N GLY A 109 -10.16 24.88 9.29
CA GLY A 109 -9.58 25.65 8.20
C GLY A 109 -10.33 26.97 8.03
N PHE A 110 -10.88 27.23 6.84
CA PHE A 110 -11.65 28.45 6.56
C PHE A 110 -13.01 28.50 7.26
N GLU A 111 -13.46 27.40 7.85
CA GLU A 111 -14.69 27.34 8.65
C GLU A 111 -14.62 28.27 9.88
N LEU A 112 -13.42 28.70 10.28
CA LEU A 112 -13.21 29.73 11.32
C LEU A 112 -13.87 31.08 10.97
N PHE A 113 -14.07 31.38 9.68
CA PHE A 113 -14.64 32.64 9.20
C PHE A 113 -16.16 32.64 9.08
N ASP A 114 -16.80 31.47 9.12
CA ASP A 114 -18.26 31.36 9.04
C ASP A 114 -18.95 31.94 10.28
N GLN A 115 -18.23 32.00 11.40
CA GLN A 115 -18.68 32.63 12.65
C GLN A 115 -18.14 34.05 12.73
N SER A 116 -18.84 35.00 12.11
CA SER A 116 -18.48 36.42 12.18
C SER A 116 -18.57 36.92 13.63
N LYS A 117 -17.42 37.33 14.19
CA LYS A 117 -17.34 37.97 15.51
C LYS A 117 -17.30 39.49 15.30
N PHE A 118 -18.30 40.19 15.81
CA PHE A 118 -18.34 41.65 15.75
C PHE A 118 -17.16 42.25 16.54
N GLY A 119 -16.39 43.16 15.92
CA GLY A 119 -15.27 43.86 16.56
C GLY A 119 -13.87 43.26 16.36
N GLN A 120 -13.69 42.34 15.41
CA GLN A 120 -12.36 41.78 15.09
C GLN A 120 -11.43 42.84 14.47
N THR A 121 -10.14 42.80 14.85
CA THR A 121 -9.10 43.66 14.28
C THR A 121 -8.49 43.08 13.00
N ASP A 122 -7.91 43.92 12.14
CA ASP A 122 -7.23 43.48 10.90
C ASP A 122 -6.11 42.46 11.18
N PHE A 123 -5.37 42.65 12.28
CA PHE A 123 -4.32 41.72 12.70
C PHE A 123 -4.90 40.35 13.07
N GLU A 124 -5.99 40.31 13.83
CA GLU A 124 -6.67 39.05 14.16
C GLU A 124 -7.23 38.37 12.92
N GLN A 125 -7.73 39.14 11.94
CA GLN A 125 -8.20 38.60 10.67
C GLN A 125 -7.04 37.99 9.87
N GLN A 126 -5.87 38.65 9.82
CA GLN A 126 -4.68 38.15 9.15
C GLN A 126 -4.14 36.87 9.82
N VAL A 127 -4.06 36.83 11.15
CA VAL A 127 -3.64 35.63 11.90
C VAL A 127 -4.65 34.49 11.69
N GLY A 128 -5.94 34.80 11.68
CA GLY A 128 -7.00 33.84 11.35
C GLY A 128 -6.83 33.26 9.94
N TYR A 129 -6.54 34.12 8.97
CA TYR A 129 -6.36 33.73 7.57
C TYR A 129 -5.14 32.83 7.40
N GLN A 130 -4.02 33.20 8.01
CA GLN A 130 -2.80 32.38 8.00
C GLN A 130 -3.03 31.00 8.64
N ARG A 131 -3.77 30.93 9.75
CA ARG A 131 -4.12 29.65 10.40
C ARG A 131 -5.01 28.78 9.51
N ALA A 132 -6.04 29.37 8.91
CA ALA A 132 -6.93 28.66 7.99
C ALA A 132 -6.16 28.11 6.78
N LEU A 133 -5.30 28.94 6.17
CA LEU A 133 -4.49 28.54 5.01
C LEU A 133 -3.50 27.41 5.35
N GLN A 134 -2.84 27.47 6.51
CA GLN A 134 -1.97 26.37 6.98
C GLN A 134 -2.73 25.06 7.13
N GLU A 135 -3.96 25.10 7.62
CA GLU A 135 -4.80 23.91 7.81
C GLU A 135 -5.30 23.34 6.48
N GLU A 136 -5.71 24.16 5.52
CA GLU A 136 -6.11 23.69 4.18
C GLU A 136 -4.93 23.08 3.40
N LEU A 137 -3.75 23.70 3.49
CA LEU A 137 -2.53 23.12 2.92
C LEU A 137 -2.20 21.77 3.58
N ARG A 138 -2.30 21.69 4.91
CA ARG A 138 -2.09 20.45 5.66
C ARG A 138 -3.07 19.36 5.22
N ARG A 139 -4.37 19.69 5.09
CA ARG A 139 -5.42 18.76 4.63
C ARG A 139 -5.10 18.21 3.25
N THR A 140 -4.67 19.07 2.32
CA THR A 140 -4.30 18.66 0.96
C THR A 140 -3.07 17.74 0.96
N VAL A 141 -2.04 18.05 1.75
CA VAL A 141 -0.83 17.23 1.85
C VAL A 141 -1.11 15.85 2.46
N VAL A 142 -1.99 15.76 3.46
CA VAL A 142 -2.37 14.48 4.09
C VAL A 142 -3.16 13.57 3.13
N GLN A 143 -3.80 14.13 2.09
CA GLN A 143 -4.48 13.33 1.07
C GLN A 143 -3.50 12.60 0.12
N LEU A 144 -2.22 12.98 0.11
CA LEU A 144 -1.21 12.28 -0.68
C LEU A 144 -0.97 10.88 -0.14
N ASP A 145 -0.91 9.91 -1.05
CA ASP A 145 -0.62 8.54 -0.64
C ASP A 145 0.81 8.42 -0.07
N GLY A 146 0.94 7.65 0.99
CA GLY A 146 2.16 7.54 1.79
C GLY A 146 2.28 8.54 2.94
N VAL A 147 1.48 9.62 2.97
CA VAL A 147 1.47 10.58 4.11
C VAL A 147 0.46 10.11 5.16
N GLU A 148 0.91 10.01 6.42
CA GLU A 148 0.04 9.72 7.58
C GLU A 148 -0.39 11.02 8.26
N GLN A 149 0.55 11.93 8.47
CA GLN A 149 0.30 13.22 9.11
C GLN A 149 1.20 14.28 8.47
N ALA A 150 0.71 15.51 8.41
CA ALA A 150 1.51 16.67 8.00
C ALA A 150 1.37 17.78 9.02
N ARG A 151 2.42 18.59 9.17
CA ARG A 151 2.42 19.84 9.92
C ARG A 151 3.01 20.93 9.04
N VAL A 152 2.26 22.01 8.89
CA VAL A 152 2.61 23.12 7.99
C VAL A 152 2.84 24.38 8.80
N HIS A 153 3.99 24.99 8.61
CA HIS A 153 4.34 26.29 9.15
C HIS A 153 4.54 27.26 8.00
N LEU A 154 3.72 28.30 7.95
CA LEU A 154 3.78 29.32 6.91
C LEU A 154 4.11 30.67 7.55
N VAL A 155 5.09 31.38 6.99
CA VAL A 155 5.46 32.74 7.38
C VAL A 155 5.05 33.69 6.27
N LEU A 156 4.05 34.53 6.55
CA LEU A 156 3.56 35.56 5.63
C LEU A 156 3.94 36.94 6.18
N PRO A 157 4.87 37.67 5.53
CA PRO A 157 5.22 39.01 5.94
C PRO A 157 4.02 39.96 5.75
N PRO A 158 3.83 40.97 6.64
CA PRO A 158 2.76 41.95 6.49
C PRO A 158 2.96 42.78 5.21
N LYS A 159 1.86 43.19 4.57
CA LYS A 159 1.92 44.07 3.40
C LYS A 159 2.41 45.46 3.86
N SER A 160 3.63 45.83 3.47
CA SER A 160 4.16 47.18 3.67
C SER A 160 3.82 48.09 2.49
N VAL A 161 3.54 49.37 2.75
CA VAL A 161 3.36 50.40 1.73
C VAL A 161 4.71 50.74 1.06
N PHE A 162 5.81 50.41 1.71
CA PHE A 162 7.17 50.60 1.19
C PHE A 162 7.68 49.30 0.56
N ILE A 163 8.04 49.37 -0.71
CA ILE A 163 8.54 48.22 -1.51
C ILE A 163 9.83 47.63 -0.91
N SER A 164 10.64 48.47 -0.26
CA SER A 164 11.96 48.10 0.28
C SER A 164 11.92 47.16 1.50
N ASP A 165 10.77 47.04 2.17
CA ASP A 165 10.62 46.27 3.42
C ASP A 165 9.73 45.02 3.25
N GLN A 166 9.47 44.59 2.02
CA GLN A 166 8.72 43.35 1.79
C GLN A 166 9.61 42.14 2.09
N GLY A 167 9.38 41.50 3.24
CA GLY A 167 9.96 40.20 3.54
C GLY A 167 9.55 39.15 2.49
N THR A 168 10.31 38.06 2.38
CA THR A 168 9.94 36.94 1.51
C THR A 168 9.12 35.91 2.30
N PRO A 169 8.00 35.40 1.75
CA PRO A 169 7.28 34.28 2.34
C PRO A 169 8.15 33.04 2.41
N SER A 170 7.94 32.23 3.44
CA SER A 170 8.60 30.93 3.60
C SER A 170 7.66 29.89 4.19
N ALA A 171 7.90 28.62 3.84
CA ALA A 171 7.10 27.51 4.30
C ALA A 171 7.99 26.36 4.79
N SER A 172 7.61 25.73 5.89
CA SER A 172 8.23 24.52 6.42
C SER A 172 7.15 23.46 6.63
N VAL A 173 7.36 22.29 6.05
CA VAL A 173 6.41 21.17 6.03
C VAL A 173 7.11 19.97 6.66
N ALA A 174 6.59 19.52 7.80
CA ALA A 174 7.01 18.29 8.42
C ALA A 174 6.00 17.18 8.10
N LEU A 175 6.49 16.11 7.49
CA LEU A 175 5.69 14.95 7.09
C LEU A 175 5.99 13.79 8.02
N LYS A 176 4.95 13.07 8.42
CA LYS A 176 5.03 11.74 8.99
C LYS A 176 4.53 10.77 7.94
N LEU A 177 5.40 9.89 7.47
CA LEU A 177 5.05 8.90 6.46
C LEU A 177 4.46 7.65 7.11
N LYS A 178 3.61 6.93 6.36
CA LYS A 178 3.11 5.61 6.78
C LYS A 178 4.30 4.64 6.93
N PRO A 179 4.23 3.64 7.83
CA PRO A 179 5.32 2.68 8.02
C PRO A 179 5.76 2.02 6.71
N GLY A 180 7.03 2.17 6.34
CA GLY A 180 7.61 1.61 5.11
C GLY A 180 7.29 2.37 3.82
N ALA A 181 6.49 3.45 3.88
CA ALA A 181 6.23 4.30 2.73
C ALA A 181 7.40 5.26 2.47
N ARG A 182 7.65 5.57 1.20
CA ARG A 182 8.58 6.60 0.76
C ARG A 182 7.90 7.46 -0.29
N LEU A 183 8.08 8.77 -0.21
CA LEU A 183 7.61 9.68 -1.25
C LEU A 183 8.61 9.71 -2.40
N SER A 184 8.08 9.63 -3.62
CA SER A 184 8.85 9.83 -4.85
C SER A 184 9.28 11.29 -4.99
N PRO A 185 10.38 11.58 -5.70
CA PRO A 185 10.78 12.95 -6.00
C PRO A 185 9.65 13.75 -6.66
N GLU A 186 8.87 13.14 -7.55
CA GLU A 186 7.74 13.78 -8.24
C GLU A 186 6.63 14.18 -7.27
N GLN A 187 6.34 13.35 -6.26
CA GLN A 187 5.39 13.68 -5.21
C GLN A 187 5.88 14.84 -4.34
N ILE A 188 7.17 14.88 -4.01
CA ILE A 188 7.76 15.97 -3.22
C ILE A 188 7.74 17.28 -4.04
N GLN A 189 8.04 17.21 -5.33
CA GLN A 189 7.92 18.35 -6.24
C GLN A 189 6.48 18.86 -6.31
N GLY A 190 5.50 17.96 -6.43
CA GLY A 190 4.08 18.31 -6.39
C GLY A 190 3.68 19.01 -5.09
N VAL A 191 4.23 18.60 -3.95
CA VAL A 191 4.05 19.32 -2.66
C VAL A 191 4.67 20.72 -2.74
N CYS A 192 5.89 20.88 -3.25
CA CYS A 192 6.50 22.20 -3.40
C CYS A 192 5.68 23.12 -4.31
N ASP A 193 5.24 22.62 -5.46
CA ASP A 193 4.46 23.38 -6.44
C ASP A 193 3.08 23.76 -5.91
N LEU A 194 2.43 22.89 -5.14
CA LEU A 194 1.20 23.19 -4.43
C LEU A 194 1.39 24.42 -3.53
N PHE A 195 2.48 24.49 -2.77
CA PHE A 195 2.75 25.60 -1.87
C PHE A 195 3.05 26.89 -2.62
N VAL A 196 3.89 26.83 -3.66
CA VAL A 196 4.23 27.98 -4.51
C VAL A 196 2.98 28.54 -5.19
N GLY A 197 2.08 27.67 -5.66
CA GLY A 197 0.80 28.09 -6.26
C GLY A 197 -0.23 28.60 -5.25
N SER A 198 -0.15 28.17 -3.99
CA SER A 198 -1.14 28.53 -2.96
C SER A 198 -0.77 29.78 -2.16
N VAL A 199 0.48 30.24 -2.22
CA VAL A 199 0.97 31.37 -1.43
C VAL A 199 1.59 32.44 -2.34
N GLU A 200 1.00 33.63 -2.31
CA GLU A 200 1.48 34.80 -3.05
C GLU A 200 2.94 35.11 -2.69
N GLY A 201 3.82 35.18 -3.70
CA GLY A 201 5.23 35.55 -3.54
C GLY A 201 6.14 34.46 -2.94
N LEU A 202 5.63 33.25 -2.69
CA LEU A 202 6.45 32.14 -2.22
C LEU A 202 7.28 31.56 -3.36
N LYS A 203 8.59 31.48 -3.17
CA LYS A 203 9.52 30.86 -4.14
C LYS A 203 9.76 29.39 -3.77
N PRO A 204 10.00 28.49 -4.75
CA PRO A 204 10.34 27.08 -4.47
C PRO A 204 11.53 26.93 -3.51
N GLU A 205 12.49 27.85 -3.63
CA GLU A 205 13.68 27.95 -2.79
C GLU A 205 13.37 28.08 -1.29
N ASN A 206 12.21 28.65 -0.94
CA ASN A 206 11.79 28.94 0.44
C ASN A 206 10.82 27.90 1.01
N VAL A 207 10.58 26.80 0.30
CA VAL A 207 9.74 25.68 0.77
C VAL A 207 10.62 24.55 1.25
N HIS A 208 10.57 24.23 2.54
CA HIS A 208 11.36 23.14 3.13
C HIS A 208 10.44 22.00 3.52
N VAL A 209 10.71 20.81 2.99
CA VAL A 209 9.96 19.58 3.30
C VAL A 209 10.89 18.63 4.02
N ILE A 210 10.49 18.21 5.23
CA ILE A 210 11.25 17.29 6.09
C ILE A 210 10.38 16.12 6.51
N ASP A 211 10.99 14.96 6.71
CA ASP A 211 10.37 13.81 7.36
C ASP A 211 10.61 13.83 8.88
N THR A 212 9.77 13.14 9.64
CA THR A 212 9.91 12.85 11.07
C THR A 212 11.25 12.20 11.45
N GLU A 213 11.91 11.50 10.53
CA GLU A 213 13.26 10.94 10.73
C GLU A 213 14.39 11.98 10.60
N GLY A 214 14.07 13.23 10.25
CA GLY A 214 15.05 14.31 10.07
C GLY A 214 15.64 14.40 8.65
N ASN A 215 15.13 13.60 7.71
CA ASN A 215 15.53 13.65 6.31
C ASN A 215 14.92 14.88 5.61
N VAL A 216 15.76 15.72 4.98
CA VAL A 216 15.27 16.84 4.15
C VAL A 216 14.92 16.31 2.77
N LEU A 217 13.62 16.28 2.46
CA LEU A 217 13.08 15.75 1.20
C LEU A 217 13.13 16.79 0.08
N SER A 218 13.03 18.08 0.42
CA SER A 218 13.05 19.19 -0.53
C SER A 218 14.45 19.52 -1.08
N ASP A 219 15.51 18.93 -0.53
CA ASP A 219 16.88 19.33 -0.87
C ASP A 219 17.20 19.06 -2.35
N ASN A 220 16.62 18.00 -2.91
CA ASN A 220 16.74 17.61 -4.33
C ASN A 220 16.39 18.72 -5.33
N PHE A 221 15.67 19.76 -4.90
CA PHE A 221 15.22 20.87 -5.75
C PHE A 221 15.94 22.20 -5.50
N LYS A 222 16.78 22.28 -4.45
CA LYS A 222 17.31 23.57 -3.95
C LYS A 222 18.69 23.99 -4.42
N SER A 223 19.47 23.13 -5.06
CA SER A 223 20.87 23.50 -5.31
C SER A 223 21.04 24.21 -6.64
N SER A 224 21.04 25.55 -6.60
CA SER A 224 21.75 26.39 -7.58
C SER A 224 23.28 26.36 -7.37
N ASP A 225 23.75 25.64 -6.35
CA ASP A 225 25.17 25.44 -6.06
C ASP A 225 25.78 24.40 -7.01
N SER A 226 26.66 24.84 -7.91
CA SER A 226 27.18 24.03 -9.03
C SER A 226 27.87 22.73 -8.57
N LYS A 227 28.38 22.65 -7.34
CA LYS A 227 29.00 21.44 -6.79
C LYS A 227 27.96 20.39 -6.37
N ALA A 228 26.84 20.81 -5.79
CA ALA A 228 25.75 19.92 -5.43
C ALA A 228 24.98 19.44 -6.68
N VAL A 229 24.85 20.30 -7.71
CA VAL A 229 24.31 19.91 -9.02
C VAL A 229 25.18 18.84 -9.68
N ALA A 230 26.51 19.01 -9.73
CA ALA A 230 27.41 18.02 -10.33
C ALA A 230 27.37 16.66 -9.60
N ALA A 231 27.30 16.66 -8.26
CA ALA A 231 27.16 15.43 -7.48
C ALA A 231 25.81 14.72 -7.76
N ARG A 232 24.73 15.48 -7.96
CA ARG A 232 23.40 14.96 -8.31
C ARG A 232 23.35 14.40 -9.72
N THR A 233 23.84 15.14 -10.71
CA THR A 233 23.93 14.65 -12.10
C THR A 233 24.72 13.35 -12.17
N THR A 234 25.78 13.20 -11.38
CA THR A 234 26.54 11.94 -11.30
C THR A 234 25.72 10.80 -10.67
N LEU A 235 24.89 11.08 -9.67
CA LEU A 235 24.02 10.09 -9.04
C LEU A 235 22.87 9.68 -9.96
N ASP A 236 22.28 10.64 -10.67
CA ASP A 236 21.23 10.41 -11.66
C ASP A 236 21.76 9.57 -12.83
N GLN A 237 22.95 9.90 -13.34
CA GLN A 237 23.66 9.09 -14.34
C GLN A 237 23.86 7.64 -13.87
N LYS A 238 24.30 7.43 -12.62
CA LYS A 238 24.44 6.09 -12.04
C LYS A 238 23.10 5.37 -11.88
N THR A 239 22.04 6.10 -11.58
CA THR A 239 20.69 5.52 -11.39
C THR A 239 20.13 5.10 -12.75
N ALA A 240 20.21 5.97 -13.76
CA ALA A 240 19.84 5.67 -15.14
C ALA A 240 20.63 4.47 -15.70
N GLN A 241 21.94 4.40 -15.42
CA GLN A 241 22.76 3.24 -15.79
C GLN A 241 22.23 1.94 -15.17
N ARG A 242 21.96 1.94 -13.86
CA ARG A 242 21.43 0.76 -13.14
C ARG A 242 20.04 0.34 -13.64
N GLU A 243 19.18 1.30 -13.97
CA GLU A 243 17.86 1.01 -14.51
C GLU A 243 17.96 0.36 -15.89
N TYR A 244 18.82 0.90 -16.75
CA TYR A 244 19.11 0.32 -18.07
C TYR A 244 19.70 -1.09 -17.96
N GLU A 245 20.66 -1.30 -17.06
CA GLU A 245 21.23 -2.62 -16.76
C GLU A 245 20.13 -3.62 -16.33
N LYS A 246 19.29 -3.24 -15.35
CA LYS A 246 18.17 -4.08 -14.88
C LYS A 246 17.16 -4.38 -15.97
N GLU A 247 16.89 -3.44 -16.86
CA GLU A 247 15.97 -3.65 -17.97
C GLU A 247 16.53 -4.72 -18.92
N LEU A 248 17.81 -4.63 -19.27
CA LEU A 248 18.48 -5.64 -20.09
C LEU A 248 18.51 -7.01 -19.40
N GLU A 249 18.85 -7.06 -18.11
CA GLU A 249 18.80 -8.29 -17.31
C GLU A 249 17.43 -8.93 -17.35
N LYS A 250 16.36 -8.14 -17.15
CA LYS A 250 14.98 -8.62 -17.18
C LYS A 250 14.61 -9.18 -18.56
N ARG A 251 14.96 -8.49 -19.65
CA ARG A 251 14.68 -8.95 -21.02
C ARG A 251 15.36 -10.27 -21.32
N VAL A 252 16.64 -10.41 -20.97
CA VAL A 252 17.39 -11.65 -21.17
C VAL A 252 16.82 -12.77 -20.28
N GLN A 253 16.53 -12.48 -19.01
CA GLN A 253 15.98 -13.46 -18.08
C GLN A 253 14.60 -13.98 -18.55
N GLN A 254 13.73 -13.10 -19.06
CA GLN A 254 12.42 -13.48 -19.61
C GLN A 254 12.53 -14.37 -20.85
N MET A 255 13.54 -14.12 -21.70
CA MET A 255 13.79 -14.94 -22.88
C MET A 255 14.35 -16.31 -22.49
N LEU A 256 15.32 -16.34 -21.56
CA LEU A 256 15.92 -17.58 -21.08
C LEU A 256 14.91 -18.43 -20.29
N SER A 257 14.03 -17.82 -19.49
CA SER A 257 13.06 -18.58 -18.69
C SER A 257 12.07 -19.38 -19.55
N GLN A 258 11.78 -18.95 -20.78
CA GLN A 258 10.97 -19.71 -21.73
C GLN A 258 11.69 -20.92 -22.32
N ILE A 259 13.03 -20.90 -22.38
CA ILE A 259 13.84 -21.96 -22.99
C ILE A 259 14.25 -23.00 -21.95
N ILE A 260 14.71 -22.55 -20.78
CA ILE A 260 15.32 -23.42 -19.75
C ILE A 260 14.51 -23.49 -18.44
N GLY A 261 13.39 -22.78 -18.36
CA GLY A 261 12.53 -22.74 -17.17
C GLY A 261 12.82 -21.59 -16.21
N GLN A 262 11.83 -21.30 -15.35
CA GLN A 262 11.93 -20.25 -14.34
C GLN A 262 13.04 -20.59 -13.33
N SER A 263 13.84 -19.58 -12.95
CA SER A 263 14.94 -19.70 -11.97
C SER A 263 16.14 -20.56 -12.37
N ASN A 264 16.25 -20.99 -13.63
CA ASN A 264 17.40 -21.77 -14.11
C ASN A 264 18.50 -20.95 -14.79
N ALA A 265 18.37 -19.62 -14.84
CA ALA A 265 19.45 -18.72 -15.27
C ALA A 265 19.54 -17.50 -14.37
N VAL A 266 20.77 -17.07 -14.13
CA VAL A 266 21.11 -15.78 -13.53
C VAL A 266 21.83 -14.97 -14.58
N VAL A 267 21.32 -13.76 -14.84
CA VAL A 267 21.88 -12.84 -15.81
C VAL A 267 22.34 -11.60 -15.07
N MET A 268 23.54 -11.14 -15.39
CA MET A 268 24.05 -9.86 -14.95
C MET A 268 24.54 -9.09 -16.17
N VAL A 269 24.10 -7.84 -16.29
CA VAL A 269 24.50 -6.95 -17.39
C VAL A 269 25.13 -5.69 -16.81
N THR A 270 26.29 -5.33 -17.34
CA THR A 270 26.93 -4.05 -17.06
C THR A 270 26.95 -3.22 -18.33
N ALA A 271 26.48 -1.98 -18.23
CA ALA A 271 26.41 -1.06 -19.34
C ALA A 271 27.29 0.15 -19.07
N ASP A 272 28.16 0.45 -20.03
CA ASP A 272 28.99 1.64 -20.03
C ASP A 272 28.31 2.69 -20.93
N LEU A 273 27.69 3.69 -20.32
CA LEU A 273 26.91 4.72 -21.01
C LEU A 273 27.72 6.02 -21.12
N ASP A 274 27.71 6.62 -22.31
CA ASP A 274 28.31 7.93 -22.55
C ASP A 274 27.25 9.03 -22.35
N PHE A 275 27.39 9.80 -21.28
CA PHE A 275 26.54 10.94 -20.95
C PHE A 275 27.12 12.28 -21.44
N GLY A 276 28.17 12.26 -22.25
CA GLY A 276 28.72 13.45 -22.87
C GLY A 276 27.79 14.00 -23.97
N GLN A 277 27.39 15.26 -23.85
CA GLN A 277 26.75 15.96 -24.96
C GLN A 277 27.86 16.42 -25.92
N LYS A 278 27.86 15.91 -27.16
CA LYS A 278 28.83 16.29 -28.18
C LYS A 278 28.12 16.95 -29.35
N GLN A 279 28.38 18.25 -29.52
CA GLN A 279 28.00 19.00 -30.72
C GLN A 279 29.17 18.96 -31.72
N THR A 280 28.94 18.38 -32.90
CA THR A 280 29.91 18.38 -33.99
C THR A 280 29.40 19.32 -35.08
N VAL A 281 30.16 20.37 -35.38
CA VAL A 281 29.87 21.28 -36.48
C VAL A 281 30.85 20.96 -37.61
N SER A 282 30.35 20.41 -38.70
CA SER A 282 31.11 20.17 -39.93
C SER A 282 30.77 21.24 -40.95
N THR A 283 31.79 21.92 -41.47
CA THR A 283 31.63 22.90 -42.55
C THR A 283 32.30 22.33 -43.79
N ILE A 284 31.49 21.89 -44.76
CA ILE A 284 31.98 21.43 -46.06
C ILE A 284 31.86 22.59 -47.03
N ALA A 285 33.00 23.18 -47.40
CA ALA A 285 33.05 24.17 -48.49
C ALA A 285 33.23 23.42 -49.82
N SER A 286 32.27 23.59 -50.72
CA SER A 286 32.34 23.03 -52.07
C SER A 286 32.11 24.14 -53.10
N ASN A 287 32.97 24.18 -54.13
CA ASN A 287 32.83 25.09 -55.25
C ASN A 287 32.89 24.29 -56.58
N PRO A 288 31.84 23.49 -56.87
CA PRO A 288 31.84 22.64 -58.06
C PRO A 288 31.80 23.44 -59.37
N ASP A 289 31.24 24.66 -59.35
CA ASP A 289 30.97 25.46 -60.55
C ASP A 289 31.95 26.62 -60.78
N ASN A 290 32.98 26.79 -59.93
CA ASN A 290 33.96 27.88 -59.99
C ASN A 290 33.33 29.28 -60.19
N VAL A 291 32.25 29.55 -59.48
CA VAL A 291 31.48 30.79 -59.68
C VAL A 291 32.29 31.99 -59.16
N LYS A 292 32.72 32.84 -60.10
CA LYS A 292 33.42 34.10 -59.83
C LYS A 292 32.42 35.20 -59.47
N ILE A 293 32.61 35.87 -58.33
CA ILE A 293 31.80 37.03 -57.92
C ILE A 293 32.37 38.32 -58.50
N SER A 294 33.71 38.46 -58.46
CA SER A 294 34.40 39.67 -58.87
C SER A 294 35.78 39.31 -59.42
N GLU A 295 36.13 39.92 -60.54
CA GLU A 295 37.42 39.76 -61.21
C GLU A 295 37.95 41.17 -61.48
N GLN A 296 39.11 41.49 -60.91
CA GLN A 296 39.83 42.74 -61.13
C GLN A 296 41.09 42.43 -61.91
N ASN A 297 41.17 42.92 -63.14
CA ASN A 297 42.34 42.82 -63.98
C ASN A 297 42.95 44.21 -64.17
N ILE A 298 44.16 44.42 -63.64
CA ILE A 298 44.96 45.62 -63.85
C ILE A 298 46.07 45.26 -64.84
N ASN A 299 45.96 45.82 -66.03
CA ASN A 299 47.00 45.77 -67.04
C ASN A 299 47.65 47.15 -67.17
N GLU A 300 48.91 47.22 -66.79
CA GLU A 300 49.72 48.43 -66.90
C GLU A 300 50.88 48.12 -67.85
N SER A 301 50.87 48.76 -69.01
CA SER A 301 51.96 48.68 -69.98
C SER A 301 52.54 50.06 -70.20
N GLY A 302 53.82 50.23 -69.92
CA GLY A 302 54.53 51.48 -70.15
C GLY A 302 55.75 51.24 -71.01
N THR A 303 55.86 52.00 -72.10
CA THR A 303 57.09 52.13 -72.88
C THR A 303 57.71 53.49 -72.56
N GLY A 304 58.84 53.47 -71.87
CA GLY A 304 59.65 54.66 -71.63
C GLY A 304 60.49 54.97 -72.87
N GLY A 305 60.19 56.08 -73.54
CA GLY A 305 61.11 56.69 -74.50
C GLY A 305 62.25 57.36 -73.74
N GLY A 306 63.49 56.90 -73.95
CA GLY A 306 64.68 57.47 -73.31
C GLY A 306 64.92 58.93 -73.74
N GLY A 307 64.35 59.88 -73.00
CA GLY A 307 64.77 61.27 -73.01
C GLY A 307 66.12 61.38 -72.33
N GLY A 308 67.20 61.26 -73.09
CA GLY A 308 68.57 61.40 -72.63
C GLY A 308 68.90 62.84 -72.26
N GLY A 309 68.49 63.27 -71.06
CA GLY A 309 69.02 64.43 -70.38
C GLY A 309 69.88 63.98 -69.20
N ALA A 310 71.19 64.23 -69.25
CA ALA A 310 72.08 63.97 -68.14
C ALA A 310 71.63 64.79 -66.92
N VAL A 311 71.26 64.11 -65.83
CA VAL A 311 70.98 64.78 -64.55
C VAL A 311 72.32 65.18 -63.94
N GLY A 312 72.66 66.45 -64.07
CA GLY A 312 73.74 67.10 -63.32
C GLY A 312 75.15 66.90 -63.87
N THR A 313 75.54 67.64 -64.91
CA THR A 313 76.92 68.15 -65.08
C THR A 313 76.92 69.38 -66.00
N ASP A 314 77.76 70.36 -65.67
CA ASP A 314 77.89 71.68 -66.31
C ASP A 314 78.15 71.66 -67.82
N SER A 315 77.55 72.64 -68.51
CA SER A 315 77.67 72.90 -69.95
C SER A 315 79.04 73.47 -70.35
N ASN A 316 80.12 72.68 -70.37
CA ASN A 316 81.28 72.99 -71.22
C ASN A 316 82.34 71.86 -71.26
N ILE A 317 82.17 70.82 -72.07
CA ILE A 317 83.33 70.07 -72.59
C ILE A 317 83.01 69.42 -73.93
N THR A 318 83.88 69.73 -74.90
CA THR A 318 83.83 69.32 -76.30
C THR A 318 84.16 67.84 -76.46
N THR A 319 83.20 67.10 -77.05
CA THR A 319 83.35 65.90 -77.89
C THR A 319 84.23 64.74 -77.39
N THR A 320 83.59 63.74 -76.80
CA THR A 320 83.96 62.32 -76.96
C THR A 320 82.76 61.54 -77.51
N PRO A 321 82.95 60.58 -78.45
CA PRO A 321 81.83 59.90 -79.10
C PRO A 321 81.30 58.80 -78.18
N PHE A 322 80.19 59.06 -77.49
CA PHE A 322 79.45 58.03 -76.78
C PHE A 322 78.51 57.32 -77.77
N ALA A 323 78.59 55.99 -77.81
CA ALA A 323 77.63 55.17 -78.54
C ALA A 323 76.24 55.33 -77.92
N GLN A 324 75.30 55.87 -78.70
CA GLN A 324 73.91 56.04 -78.31
C GLN A 324 73.22 54.67 -78.29
N GLY A 325 73.29 53.98 -77.14
CA GLY A 325 72.47 52.81 -76.89
C GLY A 325 71.03 53.24 -76.68
N THR A 326 70.16 53.03 -77.68
CA THR A 326 68.72 53.22 -77.57
C THR A 326 68.12 52.08 -76.74
N GLY A 327 68.33 52.12 -75.42
CA GLY A 327 67.70 51.20 -74.48
C GLY A 327 66.22 51.56 -74.33
N SER A 328 65.34 50.89 -75.08
CA SER A 328 63.91 50.93 -74.80
C SER A 328 63.66 50.12 -73.53
N SER A 329 63.11 50.77 -72.49
CA SER A 329 62.60 50.06 -71.32
C SER A 329 61.09 49.93 -71.46
N SER A 330 60.65 48.69 -71.60
CA SER A 330 59.24 48.32 -71.53
C SER A 330 59.00 47.65 -70.18
N TYR A 331 57.99 48.12 -69.44
CA TYR A 331 57.45 47.34 -68.33
C TYR A 331 56.02 46.94 -68.64
N THR A 332 55.68 45.73 -68.22
CA THR A 332 54.33 45.21 -68.23
C THR A 332 54.06 44.69 -66.83
N LYS A 333 53.04 45.23 -66.17
CA LYS A 333 52.51 44.72 -64.92
C LYS A 333 51.10 44.22 -65.19
N GLU A 334 50.90 42.93 -64.97
CA GLU A 334 49.60 42.29 -64.98
C GLU A 334 49.28 41.84 -63.55
N GLU A 335 48.16 42.31 -63.02
CA GLU A 335 47.66 41.94 -61.70
C GLU A 335 46.21 41.47 -61.85
N ASN A 336 45.97 40.18 -61.61
CA ASN A 336 44.66 39.55 -61.72
C ASN A 336 44.20 39.04 -60.35
N THR A 337 43.14 39.66 -59.80
CA THR A 337 42.51 39.23 -58.55
C THR A 337 41.12 38.69 -58.83
N ILE A 338 40.88 37.41 -58.53
CA ILE A 338 39.60 36.74 -58.74
C ILE A 338 39.02 36.31 -57.38
N ASN A 339 37.83 36.79 -57.07
CA ASN A 339 37.07 36.42 -55.88
C ASN A 339 36.00 35.39 -56.23
N TYR A 340 35.94 34.28 -55.48
CA TYR A 340 34.98 33.20 -55.68
C TYR A 340 33.92 33.17 -54.57
N GLN A 341 32.68 32.81 -54.90
CA GLN A 341 31.68 32.41 -53.89
C GLN A 341 31.80 30.90 -53.70
N VAL A 342 32.10 30.45 -52.49
CA VAL A 342 32.06 29.02 -52.17
C VAL A 342 30.77 28.71 -51.43
N SER A 343 30.05 27.67 -51.86
CA SER A 343 28.89 27.19 -51.13
C SER A 343 29.38 26.41 -49.91
N THR A 344 28.90 26.78 -48.73
CA THR A 344 29.21 26.08 -47.47
C THR A 344 27.97 25.31 -47.01
N LEU A 345 28.09 23.99 -46.91
CA LEU A 345 27.13 23.18 -46.20
C LEU A 345 27.60 23.07 -44.75
N GLN A 346 26.83 23.65 -43.83
CA GLN A 346 27.07 23.51 -42.39
C GLN A 346 26.15 22.43 -41.85
N GLU A 347 26.74 21.32 -41.40
CA GLU A 347 26.03 20.24 -40.72
C GLU A 347 26.33 20.33 -39.23
N THR A 348 25.29 20.53 -38.43
CA THR A 348 25.38 20.50 -36.97
C THR A 348 24.76 19.20 -36.49
N VAL A 349 25.60 18.28 -36.00
CA VAL A 349 25.15 17.02 -35.39
C VAL A 349 25.22 17.17 -33.88
N GLU A 350 24.07 17.09 -33.22
CA GLU A 350 23.96 17.06 -31.78
C GLU A 350 23.70 15.62 -31.32
N ASN A 351 24.67 15.02 -30.63
CA ASN A 351 24.49 13.69 -30.06
C ASN A 351 23.83 13.80 -28.69
N ALA A 352 22.68 13.16 -28.53
CA ALA A 352 22.01 13.06 -27.25
C ALA A 352 22.86 12.23 -26.26
N PRO A 353 22.97 12.67 -24.99
CA PRO A 353 23.64 11.88 -23.96
C PRO A 353 22.87 10.58 -23.68
N GLY A 354 23.59 9.53 -23.28
CA GLY A 354 23.04 8.20 -22.97
C GLY A 354 23.33 7.12 -24.02
N SER A 355 24.23 7.37 -24.97
CA SER A 355 24.62 6.34 -25.94
C SER A 355 25.41 5.21 -25.28
N VAL A 356 25.23 3.97 -25.75
CA VAL A 356 25.92 2.81 -25.20
C VAL A 356 27.34 2.73 -25.77
N ARG A 357 28.36 2.89 -24.90
CA ARG A 357 29.76 2.72 -25.28
C ARG A 357 30.16 1.26 -25.34
N ARG A 358 29.73 0.46 -24.35
CA ARG A 358 30.05 -0.97 -24.24
C ARG A 358 29.07 -1.71 -23.36
N LEU A 359 28.75 -2.94 -23.73
CA LEU A 359 27.98 -3.88 -22.91
C LEU A 359 28.84 -5.08 -22.48
N SER A 360 28.61 -5.55 -21.27
CA SER A 360 29.20 -6.79 -20.76
C SER A 360 28.12 -7.61 -20.08
N ALA A 361 27.79 -8.76 -20.66
CA ALA A 361 26.78 -9.66 -20.14
C ALA A 361 27.42 -10.95 -19.64
N SER A 362 27.09 -11.34 -18.41
CA SER A 362 27.46 -12.63 -17.83
C SER A 362 26.20 -13.42 -17.53
N VAL A 363 26.11 -14.61 -18.10
CA VAL A 363 24.97 -15.51 -17.94
C VAL A 363 25.47 -16.80 -17.31
N VAL A 364 24.90 -17.16 -16.17
CA VAL A 364 25.11 -18.45 -15.55
C VAL A 364 23.83 -19.26 -15.71
N VAL A 365 23.97 -20.47 -16.23
CA VAL A 365 22.85 -21.39 -16.45
C VAL A 365 22.99 -22.59 -15.52
N ASN A 366 21.89 -22.99 -14.90
CA ASN A 366 21.86 -24.17 -14.05
C ASN A 366 22.20 -25.41 -14.86
N GLU A 367 23.14 -26.22 -14.35
CA GLU A 367 23.50 -27.52 -14.91
C GLU A 367 22.38 -28.53 -14.59
N ALA A 368 21.23 -28.36 -15.23
CA ALA A 368 20.14 -29.33 -15.22
C ALA A 368 20.37 -30.39 -16.31
N ASP A 369 19.64 -31.51 -16.26
CA ASP A 369 19.68 -32.66 -17.20
C ASP A 369 19.39 -32.32 -18.69
N ILE A 370 19.34 -31.04 -19.05
CA ILE A 370 19.12 -30.57 -20.42
C ILE A 370 20.48 -30.42 -21.10
N PRO A 371 20.75 -31.09 -22.24
CA PRO A 371 21.95 -30.83 -23.03
C PRO A 371 21.88 -29.41 -23.60
N LEU A 372 22.56 -28.47 -22.93
CA LEU A 372 22.55 -27.05 -23.28
C LEU A 372 23.66 -26.75 -24.29
N ASP A 373 23.28 -26.20 -25.44
CA ASP A 373 24.21 -25.66 -26.42
C ASP A 373 24.56 -24.22 -26.03
N VAL A 374 25.72 -24.07 -25.38
CA VAL A 374 26.21 -22.78 -24.86
C VAL A 374 26.32 -21.72 -25.97
N GLN A 375 26.60 -22.11 -27.21
CA GLN A 375 26.68 -21.18 -28.34
C GLN A 375 25.31 -20.62 -28.70
N LYS A 376 24.27 -21.46 -28.75
CA LYS A 376 22.91 -20.98 -29.02
C LYS A 376 22.42 -20.03 -27.94
N ILE A 377 22.72 -20.31 -26.67
CA ILE A 377 22.37 -19.42 -25.56
C ILE A 377 23.10 -18.08 -25.72
N ARG A 378 24.39 -18.11 -26.09
CA ARG A 378 25.15 -16.90 -26.37
C ARG A 378 24.52 -16.07 -27.49
N ASP A 379 24.07 -16.68 -28.58
CA ASP A 379 23.43 -15.99 -29.71
C ASP A 379 22.08 -15.36 -29.32
N VAL A 380 21.29 -16.07 -28.52
CA VAL A 380 20.02 -15.59 -27.97
C VAL A 380 20.24 -14.40 -27.04
N VAL A 381 21.21 -14.51 -26.12
CA VAL A 381 21.58 -13.41 -25.22
C VAL A 381 22.09 -12.21 -26.02
N GLY A 382 22.92 -12.44 -27.04
CA GLY A 382 23.44 -11.39 -27.92
C GLY A 382 22.34 -10.64 -28.66
N SER A 383 21.33 -11.36 -29.16
CA SER A 383 20.16 -10.77 -29.81
C SER A 383 19.30 -9.95 -28.84
N ALA A 384 19.18 -10.39 -27.58
CA ALA A 384 18.38 -9.72 -26.56
C ALA A 384 19.01 -8.41 -26.04
N ILE A 385 20.34 -8.35 -25.92
CA ILE A 385 21.06 -7.16 -25.45
C ILE A 385 21.46 -6.20 -26.58
N GLY A 386 21.28 -6.61 -27.84
CA GLY A 386 21.73 -5.84 -29.01
C GLY A 386 23.25 -5.82 -29.14
N TYR A 387 23.87 -6.99 -29.02
CA TYR A 387 25.33 -7.20 -29.11
C TYR A 387 25.91 -6.56 -30.38
N ASP A 388 26.95 -5.75 -30.19
CA ASP A 388 27.72 -5.18 -31.30
C ASP A 388 29.22 -5.43 -31.10
N GLN A 389 29.81 -6.14 -32.06
CA GLN A 389 31.24 -6.43 -32.07
C GLN A 389 32.09 -5.16 -32.24
N ASN A 390 31.59 -4.15 -32.96
CA ASN A 390 32.31 -2.89 -33.20
C ASN A 390 32.39 -2.02 -31.94
N ARG A 391 31.41 -2.12 -31.03
CA ARG A 391 31.44 -1.48 -29.70
C ARG A 391 32.37 -2.17 -28.72
N GLY A 392 32.80 -3.40 -29.02
CA GLY A 392 33.63 -4.20 -28.13
C GLY A 392 32.83 -4.88 -27.01
N ASP A 393 31.57 -5.21 -27.29
CA ASP A 393 30.70 -5.90 -26.34
C ASP A 393 31.23 -7.31 -26.02
N GLN A 394 30.97 -7.79 -24.79
CA GLN A 394 31.40 -9.11 -24.32
C GLN A 394 30.24 -9.89 -23.73
N ILE A 395 30.13 -11.17 -24.10
CA ILE A 395 29.14 -12.11 -23.57
C ILE A 395 29.89 -13.34 -23.06
N ASN A 396 29.72 -13.63 -21.77
CA ASN A 396 30.21 -14.86 -21.15
C ASN A 396 29.03 -15.71 -20.68
N VAL A 397 29.02 -16.98 -21.08
CA VAL A 397 27.99 -17.94 -20.68
C VAL A 397 28.68 -19.13 -20.03
N THR A 398 28.31 -19.44 -18.79
CA THR A 398 28.87 -20.55 -18.01
C THR A 398 27.75 -21.41 -17.44
N SER A 399 27.96 -22.72 -17.34
CA SER A 399 27.02 -23.63 -16.67
C SER A 399 27.57 -24.03 -15.30
N MET A 400 26.73 -23.94 -14.27
CA MET A 400 27.06 -24.31 -12.89
C MET A 400 25.82 -24.81 -12.16
N ALA A 401 25.96 -25.78 -11.25
CA ALA A 401 24.85 -26.22 -10.39
C ALA A 401 24.42 -25.14 -9.38
N PHE A 402 23.12 -24.86 -9.30
CA PHE A 402 22.55 -23.89 -8.36
C PHE A 402 22.15 -24.54 -7.03
N ASP A 403 22.23 -23.80 -5.93
CA ASP A 403 21.73 -24.23 -4.62
C ASP A 403 20.22 -23.98 -4.51
N ASP A 404 19.43 -25.05 -4.53
CA ASP A 404 17.97 -25.02 -4.45
C ASP A 404 17.41 -25.24 -3.02
N SER A 405 18.28 -25.26 -2.01
CA SER A 405 17.90 -25.59 -0.63
C SER A 405 16.87 -24.63 -0.02
N TYR A 406 16.93 -23.34 -0.36
CA TYR A 406 16.01 -22.33 0.14
C TYR A 406 14.63 -22.42 -0.53
N GLN A 407 14.58 -22.66 -1.84
CA GLN A 407 13.31 -22.86 -2.57
C GLN A 407 12.56 -24.10 -2.06
N LYS A 408 13.28 -25.20 -1.82
CA LYS A 408 12.69 -26.41 -1.21
C LYS A 408 12.12 -26.14 0.18
N LYS A 409 12.73 -25.26 0.99
CA LYS A 409 12.19 -24.85 2.29
C LYS A 409 10.90 -24.03 2.16
N ILE A 410 10.87 -23.06 1.26
CA ILE A 410 9.67 -22.25 1.00
C ILE A 410 8.52 -23.12 0.49
N GLU A 411 8.78 -24.01 -0.47
CA GLU A 411 7.76 -24.93 -0.99
C GLU A 411 7.21 -25.86 0.10
N ALA A 412 8.09 -26.39 0.96
CA ALA A 412 7.68 -27.21 2.10
C ALA A 412 6.86 -26.42 3.12
N GLU A 413 7.24 -25.18 3.42
CA GLU A 413 6.52 -24.30 4.35
C GLU A 413 5.14 -23.89 3.80
N MET A 414 5.07 -23.50 2.52
CA MET A 414 3.81 -23.19 1.82
C MET A 414 2.88 -24.41 1.79
N ALA A 415 3.39 -25.60 1.51
CA ALA A 415 2.60 -26.83 1.53
C ALA A 415 2.05 -27.14 2.94
N GLN A 416 2.80 -26.83 4.00
CA GLN A 416 2.34 -26.97 5.38
C GLN A 416 1.25 -25.95 5.74
N TYR A 417 1.40 -24.68 5.31
CA TYR A 417 0.38 -23.65 5.50
C TYR A 417 -0.92 -24.01 4.78
N ASP A 418 -0.86 -24.48 3.53
CA ASP A 418 -2.03 -24.91 2.77
C ASP A 418 -2.72 -26.13 3.40
N ALA A 419 -1.94 -27.08 3.91
CA ALA A 419 -2.46 -28.24 4.64
C ALA A 419 -3.17 -27.83 5.95
N ALA A 420 -2.59 -26.89 6.69
CA ALA A 420 -3.17 -26.35 7.91
C ALA A 420 -4.45 -25.53 7.66
N ALA A 421 -4.49 -24.75 6.57
CA ALA A 421 -5.68 -24.02 6.14
C ALA A 421 -6.84 -24.97 5.81
N LYS A 422 -6.56 -26.03 5.04
CA LYS A 422 -7.55 -27.08 4.71
C LYS A 422 -8.01 -27.86 5.95
N ALA A 423 -7.14 -28.06 6.95
CA ALA A 423 -7.51 -28.71 8.20
C ALA A 423 -8.49 -27.86 9.03
N LYS A 424 -8.25 -26.55 9.14
CA LYS A 424 -9.15 -25.59 9.83
C LYS A 424 -10.50 -25.48 9.14
N GLU A 425 -10.54 -25.53 7.81
CA GLU A 425 -11.79 -25.53 7.05
C GLU A 425 -12.64 -26.78 7.34
N LYS A 426 -12.02 -27.96 7.39
CA LYS A 426 -12.69 -29.21 7.76
C LYS A 426 -13.22 -29.19 9.20
N GLU A 427 -12.44 -28.68 10.15
CA GLU A 427 -12.88 -28.54 11.55
C GLU A 427 -14.12 -27.66 11.68
N ARG A 428 -14.17 -26.54 10.96
CA ARG A 428 -15.32 -25.64 10.92
C ARG A 428 -16.55 -26.31 10.33
N LEU A 429 -16.39 -27.12 9.27
CA LEU A 429 -17.47 -27.90 8.67
C LEU A 429 -18.02 -28.95 9.65
N TYR A 430 -17.16 -29.65 10.39
CA TYR A 430 -17.57 -30.59 11.44
C TYR A 430 -18.34 -29.89 12.57
N LEU A 431 -17.91 -28.70 12.98
CA LEU A 431 -18.60 -27.92 14.01
C LEU A 431 -20.01 -27.49 13.57
N TYR A 432 -20.18 -27.09 12.30
CA TYR A 432 -21.51 -26.80 11.73
C TYR A 432 -22.37 -28.06 11.57
N GLY A 433 -21.77 -29.21 11.22
CA GLY A 433 -22.47 -30.49 11.20
C GLY A 433 -22.96 -30.93 12.58
N LEU A 434 -22.13 -30.77 13.62
CA LEU A 434 -22.46 -31.10 15.00
C LEU A 434 -23.56 -30.19 15.56
N SER A 435 -23.51 -28.88 15.27
CA SER A 435 -24.55 -27.95 15.70
C SER A 435 -25.89 -28.22 15.00
N GLY A 436 -25.87 -28.59 13.72
CA GLY A 436 -27.05 -29.04 12.98
C GLY A 436 -27.67 -30.32 13.59
N LEU A 437 -26.84 -31.29 13.99
CA LEU A 437 -27.28 -32.51 14.66
C LEU A 437 -27.93 -32.21 16.03
N ALA A 438 -27.32 -31.30 16.82
CA ALA A 438 -27.85 -30.93 18.13
C ALA A 438 -29.26 -30.30 18.03
N VAL A 439 -29.51 -29.47 17.02
CA VAL A 439 -30.83 -28.88 16.76
C VAL A 439 -31.86 -29.96 16.41
N LEU A 440 -31.49 -30.95 15.60
CA LEU A 440 -32.36 -32.07 15.26
C LEU A 440 -32.70 -32.95 16.48
N VAL A 441 -31.74 -33.19 17.37
CA VAL A 441 -31.98 -33.95 18.61
C VAL A 441 -32.94 -33.20 19.54
N VAL A 442 -32.79 -31.88 19.68
CA VAL A 442 -33.71 -31.05 20.48
C VAL A 442 -35.12 -31.07 19.88
N LEU A 443 -35.26 -30.96 18.56
CA LEU A 443 -36.55 -31.07 17.88
C LEU A 443 -37.20 -32.46 18.09
N ALA A 444 -36.41 -33.53 17.99
CA ALA A 444 -36.90 -34.90 18.24
C ALA A 444 -37.33 -35.10 19.71
N ALA A 445 -36.59 -34.55 20.67
CA ALA A 445 -36.94 -34.61 22.09
C ALA A 445 -38.25 -33.86 22.39
N ILE A 446 -38.47 -32.71 21.75
CA ILE A 446 -39.72 -31.94 21.86
C ILE A 446 -40.91 -32.73 21.29
N ILE A 447 -40.72 -33.40 20.14
CA ILE A 447 -41.76 -34.24 19.53
C ILE A 447 -42.10 -35.45 20.41
N LEU A 448 -41.09 -36.11 20.99
CA LEU A 448 -41.29 -37.24 21.90
C LEU A 448 -41.95 -36.83 23.22
N TRP A 449 -41.61 -35.66 23.75
CA TRP A 449 -42.23 -35.13 24.97
C TRP A 449 -43.72 -34.79 24.74
N ARG A 450 -44.06 -34.20 23.58
CA ARG A 450 -45.46 -33.97 23.20
C ARG A 450 -46.25 -35.27 23.00
N ARG A 451 -45.63 -36.31 22.42
CA ARG A 451 -46.28 -37.63 22.27
C ARG A 451 -46.53 -38.34 23.60
N ARG A 452 -45.57 -38.30 24.53
CA ARG A 452 -45.75 -38.90 25.87
C ARG A 452 -46.76 -38.15 26.73
N SER A 453 -46.91 -36.84 26.53
CA SER A 453 -47.96 -36.07 27.20
C SER A 453 -49.35 -36.46 26.69
N ALA A 454 -49.50 -36.78 25.41
CA ALA A 454 -50.80 -37.16 24.83
C ALA A 454 -51.28 -38.57 25.26
N GLN A 455 -50.38 -39.51 25.53
CA GLN A 455 -50.76 -40.86 26.00
C GLN A 455 -51.15 -40.92 27.48
N ARG A 456 -50.74 -39.95 28.30
CA ARG A 456 -51.14 -39.88 29.72
C ARG A 456 -52.58 -39.42 29.92
N ASP A 457 -53.17 -38.76 28.93
CA ASP A 457 -54.55 -38.28 28.98
C ASP A 457 -55.56 -39.39 28.59
N GLU A 458 -55.11 -40.53 28.06
CA GLU A 458 -55.96 -41.63 27.57
C GLU A 458 -56.12 -42.77 28.59
N GLU A 459 -55.17 -42.95 29.52
CA GLU A 459 -55.27 -43.94 30.61
C GLU A 459 -56.20 -43.50 31.76
N GLU A 460 -56.47 -42.20 31.92
CA GLU A 460 -57.32 -41.68 33.03
C GLU A 460 -58.84 -41.73 32.72
N LEU A 461 -59.24 -42.15 31.50
CA LEU A 461 -60.64 -42.16 31.04
C LEU A 461 -61.31 -43.54 31.00
N VAL A 462 -60.59 -44.62 31.35
CA VAL A 462 -61.08 -46.01 31.22
C VAL A 462 -61.49 -46.62 32.58
N GLU A 463 -61.32 -45.92 33.69
CA GLU A 463 -61.50 -46.47 35.05
C GLU A 463 -62.90 -46.27 35.66
N GLU A 464 -63.86 -45.77 34.90
CA GLU A 464 -65.21 -45.45 35.40
C GLU A 464 -66.30 -46.19 34.60
N LEU A 465 -66.44 -47.53 34.76
CA LEU A 465 -67.69 -48.32 34.57
C LEU A 465 -67.41 -49.84 34.67
N ILE A 466 -67.77 -50.46 35.82
CA ILE A 466 -68.50 -51.75 36.03
C ILE A 466 -68.32 -52.21 37.50
N PRO A 467 -69.40 -52.52 38.23
CA PRO A 467 -69.34 -53.09 39.59
C PRO A 467 -69.72 -54.60 39.67
N VAL A 468 -69.30 -55.19 40.82
CA VAL A 468 -69.86 -56.36 41.56
C VAL A 468 -69.19 -57.76 41.46
N LYS A 469 -68.59 -58.12 42.62
CA LYS A 469 -68.40 -59.42 43.33
C LYS A 469 -67.20 -60.35 43.03
N ALA A 470 -66.25 -60.27 43.96
CA ALA A 470 -65.82 -61.29 44.94
C ALA A 470 -65.27 -62.63 44.44
N ILE A 471 -64.00 -62.90 44.76
CA ILE A 471 -63.58 -63.68 45.95
C ILE A 471 -62.16 -63.23 46.33
N GLU A 472 -61.99 -62.99 47.63
CA GLU A 472 -60.75 -62.68 48.36
C GLU A 472 -59.72 -63.82 48.28
N LEU A 473 -58.43 -63.51 48.19
CA LEU A 473 -57.58 -63.45 49.38
C LEU A 473 -56.27 -62.70 49.09
N ASP A 474 -55.99 -61.78 50.01
CA ASP A 474 -54.87 -60.86 50.20
C ASP A 474 -53.48 -61.42 49.94
N GLN A 475 -52.61 -60.70 49.20
CA GLN A 475 -51.73 -59.59 49.62
C GLN A 475 -50.51 -60.00 50.46
N GLU A 476 -49.32 -59.76 49.91
CA GLU A 476 -48.24 -58.88 50.46
C GLU A 476 -46.99 -59.06 49.58
N GLU A 477 -46.76 -58.17 48.61
CA GLU A 477 -45.93 -56.95 48.71
C GLU A 477 -44.46 -57.13 49.16
N LYS A 478 -43.58 -56.90 48.19
CA LYS A 478 -42.39 -56.03 48.26
C LYS A 478 -41.35 -56.27 49.37
N ALA A 479 -40.24 -56.93 48.97
CA ALA A 479 -38.87 -56.46 49.28
C ALA A 479 -37.84 -57.22 48.41
N LYS A 480 -37.67 -56.79 47.15
CA LYS A 480 -36.49 -57.17 46.35
C LYS A 480 -35.33 -56.26 46.76
N ASP A 481 -34.69 -56.56 47.88
CA ASP A 481 -33.32 -56.08 48.13
C ASP A 481 -32.46 -56.99 49.04
N ASP A 482 -32.95 -58.17 49.45
CA ASP A 482 -32.22 -59.07 50.37
C ASP A 482 -31.70 -60.38 49.74
N LYS A 483 -31.73 -60.49 48.41
CA LYS A 483 -31.37 -61.73 47.68
C LYS A 483 -29.88 -61.90 47.35
N LYS A 484 -29.01 -60.97 47.76
CA LYS A 484 -27.56 -61.05 47.49
C LYS A 484 -26.70 -61.30 48.73
N GLU A 485 -27.21 -61.05 49.94
CA GLU A 485 -26.49 -61.35 51.19
C GLU A 485 -26.86 -62.71 51.80
N GLN A 486 -28.05 -63.24 51.54
CA GLN A 486 -28.46 -64.57 52.02
C GLN A 486 -27.90 -65.76 51.19
N ILE A 487 -27.18 -65.49 50.10
CA ILE A 487 -26.49 -66.53 49.28
C ILE A 487 -25.01 -66.68 49.67
N ARG A 488 -24.45 -65.77 50.48
CA ARG A 488 -23.06 -65.87 50.97
C ARG A 488 -22.91 -66.47 52.36
N ALA A 489 -23.99 -66.53 53.15
CA ALA A 489 -23.97 -67.08 54.51
C ALA A 489 -24.37 -68.58 54.60
N LEU A 490 -24.82 -69.21 53.51
CA LEU A 490 -25.26 -70.61 53.48
C LEU A 490 -24.31 -71.57 52.71
N SER A 491 -23.07 -71.15 52.44
CA SER A 491 -22.07 -71.93 51.67
C SER A 491 -21.05 -72.69 52.56
N LYS A 492 -21.34 -72.87 53.86
CA LYS A 492 -20.37 -73.45 54.80
C LYS A 492 -20.86 -74.59 55.69
N GLU A 493 -22.08 -75.11 55.51
CA GLU A 493 -22.61 -76.10 56.48
C GLU A 493 -23.02 -77.48 55.98
N LYS A 494 -23.22 -77.76 54.67
CA LYS A 494 -23.52 -79.15 54.20
C LYS A 494 -23.04 -79.43 52.77
N PRO A 495 -21.86 -80.05 52.56
CA PRO A 495 -21.35 -80.38 51.23
C PRO A 495 -21.98 -81.64 50.59
N ASP A 496 -22.82 -82.39 51.30
CA ASP A 496 -23.25 -83.74 50.85
C ASP A 496 -24.57 -83.81 50.06
N GLU A 497 -25.32 -82.71 49.92
CA GLU A 497 -26.59 -82.68 49.14
C GLU A 497 -26.42 -82.20 47.68
N ILE A 498 -25.21 -81.81 47.27
CA ILE A 498 -24.90 -81.37 45.88
C ILE A 498 -24.53 -82.56 44.97
N ALA A 499 -24.24 -83.75 45.54
CA ALA A 499 -23.90 -84.94 44.78
C ALA A 499 -25.12 -85.68 44.17
N GLU A 500 -26.32 -85.51 44.71
CA GLU A 500 -27.55 -86.13 44.14
C GLU A 500 -28.17 -85.32 42.99
N ILE A 501 -28.01 -84.00 42.99
CA ILE A 501 -28.57 -83.11 41.96
C ILE A 501 -27.70 -83.13 40.67
N LEU A 502 -26.40 -83.42 40.79
CA LEU A 502 -25.50 -83.62 39.63
C LEU A 502 -25.68 -84.98 38.93
N LYS A 503 -26.38 -85.95 39.55
CA LYS A 503 -26.62 -87.27 38.96
C LYS A 503 -27.84 -87.32 38.03
N VAL A 504 -28.74 -86.34 38.12
CA VAL A 504 -29.92 -86.21 37.26
C VAL A 504 -29.62 -85.42 35.97
N TRP A 505 -28.53 -84.64 35.95
CA TRP A 505 -28.16 -83.80 34.80
C TRP A 505 -27.14 -84.43 33.81
N ILE A 506 -26.70 -85.67 34.03
CA ILE A 506 -25.85 -86.45 33.09
C ILE A 506 -26.64 -87.57 32.38
N ARG A 507 -27.97 -87.54 32.44
CA ARG A 507 -28.82 -88.49 31.71
C ARG A 507 -30.01 -87.81 31.04
N HIS A 508 -29.75 -86.74 30.27
CA HIS A 508 -30.44 -86.42 29.01
C HIS A 508 -29.57 -85.48 28.18
#